data_AF-A0A285Z5J1-F1
#
_entry.id   AF-A0A285Z5J1-F1
#
_cell.length_a   1.000
_cell.length_b   1.000
_cell.length_c   1.000
_cell.angle_alpha   90.00
_cell.angle_beta   90.00
_cell.angle_gamma   90.00
#
_symmetry.space_group_name_H-M   'P 1'
#
loop_
_entity.id
_entity.type
_entity.pdbx_description
1 polymer ?
#
loop_
_entity_poly.entity_id
_entity_poly.type
_entity_poly.pdbx_seq_one_letter_code
_entity_poly.pdbx_strand_id
1 'polypeptide(L)' 'MTVFIMEYRVIGFSPAMAMHPNPRAGRRTFFVNSDDLETDDIKAVVEAARSPENTPKGYQLFSVKDRDAGTEVRP' A
#
# COMPACT_ATOMS: atom_id res chain seq x y z
N MET A 1 -0.18 -18.69 3.88
CA MET A 1 0.75 -17.59 3.54
C MET A 1 -0.03 -16.60 2.72
N THR A 2 -0.33 -15.45 3.33
CA THR A 2 -1.16 -14.41 2.74
C THR A 2 -0.24 -13.31 2.22
N VAL A 3 -0.46 -12.82 1.00
CA VAL A 3 0.34 -11.71 0.47
C VAL A 3 -0.45 -10.41 0.52
N PHE A 4 0.07 -9.43 1.24
CA PHE A 4 -0.47 -8.08 1.27
C PHE A 4 0.21 -7.20 0.22
N ILE A 5 -0.61 -6.54 -0.59
CA ILE A 5 -0.22 -5.59 -1.61
C ILE A 5 -0.51 -4.19 -1.06
N MET A 6 0.54 -3.47 -0.67
CA MET A 6 0.43 -2.11 -0.18
C MET A 6 0.70 -1.13 -1.32
N GLU A 7 -0.29 -0.30 -1.66
CA GLU A 7 -0.14 0.81 -2.60
C GLU A 7 0.05 2.11 -1.82
N TYR A 8 1.13 2.82 -2.15
CA TYR A 8 1.46 4.15 -1.69
C TYR A 8 1.39 5.13 -2.86
N ARG A 9 0.93 6.36 -2.59
CA ARG A 9 0.88 7.43 -3.57
C ARG A 9 1.66 8.64 -3.09
N VAL A 10 2.27 9.38 -4.01
CA VAL A 10 2.97 10.63 -3.65
C VAL A 10 1.98 11.60 -2.98
N ILE A 11 2.44 12.32 -1.97
CA ILE A 11 1.63 13.36 -1.34
C ILE A 11 1.28 14.42 -2.41
N GLY A 12 0.00 14.75 -2.56
CA GLY A 12 -0.48 15.61 -3.65
C GLY A 12 -0.69 14.87 -4.98
N PHE A 13 -0.82 13.54 -4.96
CA PHE A 13 -1.18 12.75 -6.15
C PHE A 13 -2.38 13.36 -6.88
N SER A 14 -2.17 13.76 -8.13
CA SER A 14 -3.18 14.43 -8.95
C SER A 14 -3.67 13.54 -10.10
N PRO A 15 -4.86 13.83 -10.67
CA PRO A 15 -5.34 13.11 -11.86
C PRO A 15 -4.35 13.14 -13.03
N ALA A 16 -3.53 14.18 -13.16
CA ALA A 16 -2.49 14.26 -14.19
C ALA A 16 -1.44 13.14 -14.05
N MET A 17 -1.12 12.73 -12.81
CA MET A 17 -0.22 11.59 -12.56
C MET A 17 -0.89 10.26 -12.91
N ALA A 18 -2.21 10.15 -12.73
CA ALA A 18 -2.97 8.96 -13.14
C ALA A 18 -3.07 8.81 -14.66
N MET A 19 -3.00 9.92 -15.41
CA MET A 19 -3.02 9.96 -16.87
C MET A 19 -1.62 9.94 -17.49
N HIS A 20 -0.56 9.86 -16.68
CA HIS A 20 0.81 9.83 -17.18
C HIS A 20 1.05 8.54 -17.99
N PRO A 21 1.82 8.58 -19.11
CA PRO A 21 2.15 7.39 -19.90
C PRO A 21 2.83 6.27 -19.10
N ASN A 22 3.43 6.65 -17.97
CA ASN A 22 3.98 5.70 -17.01
C ASN A 22 2.90 5.37 -15.97
N PRO A 23 2.35 4.14 -15.95
CA PRO A 23 1.31 3.73 -15.02
C PRO A 23 1.77 3.71 -13.55
N ARG A 24 3.08 3.81 -13.31
CA ARG A 24 3.69 3.89 -11.97
C ARG A 24 3.99 5.33 -11.53
N ALA A 25 3.66 6.34 -12.34
CA ALA A 25 3.92 7.74 -11.99
C ALA A 25 3.22 8.11 -10.68
N GLY A 26 4.00 8.51 -9.67
CA GLY A 26 3.47 8.88 -8.35
C GLY A 26 2.89 7.71 -7.54
N ARG A 27 3.14 6.45 -7.92
CA ARG A 27 2.69 5.26 -7.19
C ARG A 27 3.88 4.37 -6.82
N ARG A 28 3.83 3.78 -5.63
CA ARG A 28 4.75 2.74 -5.17
C ARG A 28 3.97 1.57 -4.61
N THR A 29 4.29 0.37 -5.03
CA THR A 29 3.63 -0.86 -4.56
C THR A 29 4.65 -1.74 -3.86
N PHE A 30 4.30 -2.26 -2.69
CA PHE A 30 5.10 -3.21 -1.94
C PHE A 30 4.30 -4.49 -1.73
N PHE A 31 5.00 -5.62 -1.78
CA PHE A 31 4.46 -6.93 -1.50
C PHE A 31 5.08 -7.40 -0.19
N VAL A 32 4.24 -7.68 0.80
CA VAL A 32 4.68 -8.17 2.10
C VAL A 32 3.90 -9.42 2.45
N ASN A 33 4.59 -10.42 2.97
CA ASN A 33 3.96 -11.67 3.37
C ASN A 33 3.44 -11.54 4.79
N SER A 34 2.32 -12.21 5.10
CA SER A 34 1.79 -12.26 6.47
C SER A 34 2.77 -12.89 7.46
N ASP A 35 3.68 -13.75 6.99
CA ASP A 35 4.75 -14.36 7.80
C ASP A 35 5.77 -13.32 8.30
N ASP A 36 6.16 -12.37 7.45
CA ASP A 36 7.06 -11.26 7.80
C ASP A 36 6.42 -10.27 8.79
N LEU A 37 5.08 -10.23 8.84
CA LEU A 37 4.31 -9.32 9.70
C LEU A 37 3.78 -10.01 10.96
N GLU A 38 3.96 -11.33 11.07
CA GLU A 38 3.38 -12.18 12.11
C GLU A 38 1.86 -11.95 12.31
N THR A 39 1.15 -11.51 11.26
CA THR A 39 -0.28 -11.22 11.31
C THR A 39 -0.95 -11.42 9.96
N ASP A 40 -2.12 -12.05 9.98
CA ASP A 40 -3.04 -12.16 8.85
C ASP A 40 -4.17 -11.10 8.91
N ASP A 41 -4.17 -10.22 9.91
CA ASP A 41 -5.18 -9.16 10.03
C ASP A 41 -4.83 -7.95 9.16
N ILE A 42 -5.53 -7.80 8.03
CA ILE A 42 -5.37 -6.68 7.09
C ILE A 42 -5.48 -5.30 7.77
N LYS A 43 -6.25 -5.14 8.86
CA LYS A 43 -6.35 -3.86 9.59
C LYS A 43 -5.08 -3.56 10.37
N ALA A 44 -4.49 -4.57 11.00
CA ALA A 44 -3.19 -4.43 11.66
C ALA A 44 -2.10 -4.05 10.65
N VAL A 45 -2.14 -4.65 9.46
CA VAL A 45 -1.23 -4.30 8.36
C VAL A 45 -1.41 -2.86 7.90
N VAL A 46 -2.66 -2.39 7.77
CA VAL A 46 -2.95 -0.98 7.40
C VAL A 46 -2.37 0.00 8.41
N GLU A 47 -2.58 -0.25 9.71
CA GLU A 47 -2.06 0.62 10.77
C GLU A 47 -0.52 0.61 10.81
N ALA A 48 0.10 -0.56 10.66
CA ALA A 48 1.56 -0.67 10.58
C ALA A 48 2.14 0.02 9.32
N ALA A 49 1.46 -0.11 8.17
CA ALA A 49 1.87 0.50 6.90
C ALA A 49 1.71 2.03 6.90
N ARG A 50 0.73 2.55 7.65
CA ARG A 50 0.50 3.98 7.87
C ARG A 50 1.57 4.62 8.76
N SER A 51 2.30 3.84 9.55
CA SER A 51 3.33 4.38 10.43
C SER A 51 4.42 5.12 9.64
N PRO A 52 4.89 6.28 10.12
CA PRO A 52 5.88 7.10 9.41
C PRO A 52 7.24 6.41 9.26
N GLU A 53 7.53 5.40 10.08
CA GLU A 53 8.74 4.57 9.98
C GLU A 53 8.69 3.62 8.77
N ASN A 54 7.50 3.15 8.40
CA ASN A 54 7.27 2.21 7.29
C ASN A 54 6.83 2.92 6.00
N THR A 55 6.29 4.13 6.11
CA THR A 55 5.85 4.92 4.96
C THR A 55 7.05 5.56 4.24
N PRO A 56 7.22 5.34 2.92
CA PRO A 56 8.27 6.00 2.16
C PRO A 56 8.16 7.53 2.20
N LYS A 57 9.29 8.22 2.36
CA LYS A 57 9.33 9.70 2.38
C LYS A 57 8.66 10.30 1.13
N GLY A 58 7.72 11.23 1.35
CA GLY A 58 6.98 11.91 0.29
C GLY A 58 5.80 11.11 -0.28
N TYR A 59 5.49 9.95 0.29
CA TYR A 59 4.34 9.14 -0.07
C TYR A 59 3.38 9.01 1.12
N GLN A 60 2.14 8.65 0.84
CA GLN A 60 1.11 8.28 1.80
C GLN A 60 0.51 6.94 1.40
N LEU A 61 0.14 6.13 2.39
CA LEU A 61 -0.56 4.87 2.14
C LEU A 61 -1.91 5.17 1.45
N PHE A 62 -2.20 4.45 0.37
CA PHE A 62 -3.45 4.58 -0.37
C PHE A 62 -4.37 3.39 -0.16
N SER A 63 -3.83 2.17 -0.20
CA SER A 63 -4.61 0.96 0.04
C SER A 63 -3.71 -0.21 0.42
N VAL A 64 -4.24 -1.11 1.24
CA VAL A 64 -3.68 -2.45 1.46
C VAL A 64 -4.67 -3.46 0.91
N LYS A 65 -4.20 -4.39 0.08
CA LYS A 65 -5.02 -5.44 -0.50
C LYS A 65 -4.47 -6.81 -0.14
N ASP A 66 -5.32 -7.66 0.40
CA ASP A 66 -5.06 -9.09 0.50
C ASP A 66 -5.16 -9.71 -0.90
N ARG A 67 -4.06 -10.30 -1.37
CA ARG A 67 -3.98 -10.93 -2.69
C ARG A 67 -4.90 -12.16 -2.79
N ASP A 68 -5.02 -12.92 -1.72
CA ASP A 68 -5.67 -14.23 -1.70
C ASP A 68 -7.16 -14.11 -1.38
N ALA A 69 -7.52 -13.27 -0.40
CA ALA A 69 -8.91 -12.98 -0.06
C ALA A 69 -9.56 -11.95 -1.01
N GLY A 70 -8.75 -11.19 -1.75
CA GLY A 70 -9.22 -10.09 -2.62
C GLY A 70 -9.73 -8.87 -1.86
N THR A 71 -9.67 -8.88 -0.52
CA THR A 71 -10.11 -7.79 0.36
C THR A 71 -9.18 -6.59 0.22
N GLU A 72 -9.74 -5.41 -0.06
CA GLU A 72 -9.00 -4.14 -0.12
C GLU A 72 -9.48 -3.23 1.01
N VAL A 73 -8.53 -2.71 1.80
CA VAL A 73 -8.78 -1.72 2.86
C VAL A 73 -8.02 -0.45 2.53
N ARG A 74 -8.68 0.68 2.73
CA ARG A 74 -8.09 2.01 2.55
C ARG A 74 -8.00 2.70 3.92
N PRO A 75 -6.87 3.35 4.24
CA PRO A 75 -6.69 4.09 5.49
C PRO A 75 -7.55 5.35 5.55
#